data_AF-A0A9D7EKV7-F1
#
_entry.id   AF-A0A9D7EKV7-F1
#
_cell.length_a   1.000
_cell.length_b   1.000
_cell.length_c   1.000
_cell.angle_alpha   90.00
_cell.angle_beta   90.00
_cell.angle_gamma   90.00
#
_symmetry.space_group_name_H-M   'P 1'
#
loop_
_entity.id
_entity.type
_entity.pdbx_description
1 polymer ?
#
loop_
_entity_poly.entity_id
_entity_poly.type
_entity_poly.pdbx_seq_one_letter_code
_entity_poly.pdbx_strand_id
1 'polypeptide(L)'
;MADLRLMLPELILFAWAMMMLMYGVIRKNVGGNTMIYLAMLGVVITGFSIPMTGYGIAFGGTFFVDKVSVFFKMIFLGAAFFAAASSSSLMEKLKSRSRRVLHADFALDRRNDVPHLDQ
;
A
#
# COMPACT_ATOMS: atom_id res chain seq x y z
N MET A 1 -23.39 -9.62 -21.39
CA MET A 1 -22.26 -8.68 -21.58
C MET A 1 -22.31 -7.47 -20.66
N ALA A 2 -23.43 -7.18 -19.97
CA ALA A 2 -23.52 -6.08 -19.01
C ALA A 2 -22.76 -6.36 -17.70
N ASP A 3 -22.64 -7.64 -17.30
CA ASP A 3 -22.14 -8.08 -15.98
C ASP A 3 -20.71 -7.65 -15.66
N LEU A 4 -19.80 -7.74 -16.65
CA LEU A 4 -18.38 -7.37 -16.46
C LEU A 4 -18.21 -5.88 -16.16
N ARG A 5 -19.12 -5.03 -16.67
CA ARG A 5 -19.06 -3.59 -16.46
C ARG A 5 -19.40 -3.21 -15.01
N LEU A 6 -20.16 -4.04 -14.30
CA LEU A 6 -20.45 -3.84 -12.87
C LEU A 6 -19.26 -4.21 -11.97
N MET A 7 -18.36 -5.08 -12.44
CA MET A 7 -17.13 -5.50 -11.73
C MET A 7 -15.87 -4.73 -12.17
N LEU A 8 -16.03 -3.69 -12.98
CA LEU A 8 -14.93 -2.92 -13.53
C LEU A 8 -13.96 -2.36 -12.45
N PRO A 9 -14.41 -1.74 -11.35
CA PRO A 9 -13.50 -1.20 -10.34
C PRO A 9 -12.72 -2.29 -9.62
N GLU A 10 -13.33 -3.45 -9.36
CA GLU A 10 -12.65 -4.59 -8.75
C GLU A 10 -11.57 -5.16 -9.67
N LEU A 11 -11.88 -5.29 -10.96
CA LEU A 11 -10.94 -5.79 -11.96
C LEU A 11 -9.75 -4.85 -12.13
N ILE A 12 -9.98 -3.54 -12.13
CA ILE A 12 -8.92 -2.52 -12.19
C ILE A 12 -8.01 -2.65 -10.96
N LEU A 13 -8.60 -2.73 -9.76
CA LEU A 13 -7.84 -2.79 -8.52
C LEU A 13 -7.05 -4.10 -8.40
N PHE A 14 -7.64 -5.21 -8.84
CA PHE A 14 -6.98 -6.52 -8.90
C PHE A 14 -5.81 -6.53 -9.90
N ALA A 15 -6.03 -6.04 -11.12
CA ALA A 15 -4.98 -5.94 -12.13
C ALA A 15 -3.84 -5.03 -11.64
N TRP A 16 -4.18 -3.90 -11.01
CA TRP A 16 -3.20 -2.99 -10.42
C TRP A 16 -2.39 -3.68 -9.32
N ALA A 17 -3.05 -4.37 -8.39
CA ALA A 17 -2.40 -5.11 -7.31
C ALA A 17 -1.43 -6.16 -7.85
N MET A 18 -1.81 -6.90 -8.91
CA MET A 18 -0.89 -7.84 -9.58
C MET A 18 0.31 -7.12 -10.21
N MET A 19 0.10 -6.00 -10.91
CA MET A 19 1.21 -5.22 -11.47
C MET A 19 2.16 -4.73 -10.37
N MET A 20 1.63 -4.25 -9.25
CA MET A 20 2.44 -3.84 -8.11
C MET A 20 3.26 -4.99 -7.54
N LEU A 21 2.64 -6.15 -7.32
CA LEU A 21 3.30 -7.33 -6.79
C LEU A 21 4.46 -7.75 -7.71
N MET A 22 4.19 -7.83 -9.02
CA MET A 22 5.20 -8.19 -10.01
C MET A 22 6.35 -7.16 -10.05
N TYR A 23 6.02 -5.87 -9.99
CA TYR A 23 7.01 -4.80 -9.93
C TYR A 23 7.88 -4.87 -8.66
N GLY A 24 7.28 -5.18 -7.51
CA GLY A 24 8.01 -5.36 -6.24
C GLY A 24 8.97 -6.55 -6.27
N VAL A 25 8.57 -7.66 -6.92
CA VAL A 25 9.43 -8.85 -7.06
C VAL A 25 10.60 -8.59 -8.02
N ILE A 26 10.33 -7.96 -9.17
CA ILE A 26 11.36 -7.70 -10.19
C ILE A 26 12.40 -6.70 -9.67
N ARG A 27 11.94 -5.64 -9.00
CA ARG A 27 12.81 -4.53 -8.61
C ARG A 27 13.15 -4.68 -7.12
N LYS A 28 14.08 -5.60 -6.83
CA LYS A 28 14.56 -6.00 -5.47
C LYS A 28 15.04 -4.84 -4.55
N ASN A 29 15.16 -3.61 -5.07
CA ASN A 29 15.64 -2.41 -4.38
C ASN A 29 14.79 -1.16 -4.70
N VAL A 30 13.47 -1.28 -4.94
CA VAL A 30 12.64 -0.08 -4.94
C VAL A 30 12.59 0.50 -3.53
N GLY A 31 12.95 1.78 -3.40
CA GLY A 31 12.76 2.50 -2.15
C GLY A 31 11.30 2.43 -1.73
N GLY A 32 11.04 2.20 -0.43
CA GLY A 32 9.69 2.02 0.12
C GLY A 32 8.71 3.12 -0.30
N ASN A 33 9.19 4.34 -0.50
CA ASN A 33 8.36 5.46 -0.95
C ASN A 33 7.80 5.25 -2.37
N THR A 34 8.57 4.71 -3.31
CA THR A 34 8.11 4.49 -4.70
C THR A 34 6.95 3.51 -4.75
N MET A 35 7.00 2.44 -3.95
CA MET A 35 5.93 1.45 -3.88
C MET A 35 4.64 2.07 -3.31
N ILE A 36 4.76 2.94 -2.31
CA ILE A 36 3.61 3.59 -1.68
C ILE A 36 2.94 4.58 -2.64
N TYR A 37 3.70 5.41 -3.35
CA TYR A 37 3.12 6.32 -4.36
C TYR A 37 2.37 5.57 -5.45
N LEU A 38 2.93 4.44 -5.88
CA LEU A 38 2.34 3.60 -6.92
C LEU A 38 1.04 2.92 -6.43
N ALA A 39 0.94 2.63 -5.12
CA ALA A 39 -0.26 2.06 -4.50
C ALA A 39 -1.37 3.11 -4.39
N MET A 40 -1.00 4.31 -3.92
CA MET A 40 -1.92 5.45 -3.84
C MET A 40 -2.50 5.79 -5.22
N LEU A 41 -1.68 5.72 -6.27
CA LEU A 41 -2.13 5.98 -7.64
C LEU A 41 -3.18 4.97 -8.12
N GLY A 42 -2.99 3.67 -7.86
CA GLY A 42 -3.99 2.65 -8.21
C GLY A 42 -5.31 2.79 -7.47
N VAL A 43 -5.25 3.18 -6.20
CA VAL A 43 -6.44 3.48 -5.38
C VAL A 43 -7.20 4.67 -5.96
N VAL A 44 -6.52 5.74 -6.35
CA VAL A 44 -7.14 6.93 -6.97
C VAL A 44 -7.76 6.58 -8.33
N ILE A 45 -7.07 5.84 -9.19
CA ILE A 45 -7.61 5.39 -10.49
C ILE A 45 -8.89 4.58 -10.29
N THR A 46 -8.87 3.67 -9.32
CA THR A 46 -10.06 2.85 -9.02
C THR A 46 -11.22 3.73 -8.54
N GLY A 47 -10.94 4.75 -7.72
CA GLY A 47 -11.96 5.69 -7.24
C GLY A 47 -12.64 6.45 -8.38
N PHE A 48 -11.86 6.88 -9.38
CA PHE A 48 -12.39 7.51 -10.59
C PHE A 48 -13.23 6.57 -11.46
N SER A 49 -13.03 5.26 -11.37
CA SER A 49 -13.80 4.26 -12.13
C SER A 49 -15.17 3.93 -11.54
N ILE A 50 -15.39 4.21 -10.25
CA ILE A 50 -16.67 3.95 -9.55
C ILE A 50 -17.86 4.68 -10.21
N PRO A 51 -17.82 5.99 -10.55
CA PRO A 51 -18.96 6.64 -11.21
C PRO A 51 -19.25 6.12 -12.62
N MET A 52 -18.31 5.41 -13.25
CA MET A 52 -18.53 4.76 -14.55
C MET A 52 -19.27 3.42 -14.42
N THR A 53 -19.40 2.88 -13.21
CA THR A 53 -20.21 1.69 -12.95
C THR A 53 -21.68 2.02 -12.80
N GLY A 54 -22.52 1.30 -13.55
CA GLY A 54 -23.97 1.38 -13.42
C GLY A 54 -24.50 0.56 -12.23
N TYR A 55 -25.78 0.74 -11.92
CA TYR A 55 -26.50 -0.05 -10.93
C TYR A 55 -27.13 -1.28 -11.58
N GLY A 56 -27.15 -2.41 -10.87
CA GLY A 56 -27.78 -3.61 -11.40
C GLY A 56 -27.38 -4.90 -10.68
N ILE A 57 -27.95 -5.98 -11.19
CA ILE A 57 -27.70 -7.35 -10.75
C ILE A 57 -26.83 -8.00 -11.80
N ALA A 58 -25.70 -8.55 -11.39
CA ALA A 58 -24.80 -9.31 -12.25
C ALA A 58 -24.70 -10.76 -11.79
N PHE A 59 -24.32 -11.65 -12.72
CA PHE A 59 -24.08 -13.08 -12.46
C PHE A 59 -25.29 -13.80 -11.83
N GLY A 60 -26.47 -13.66 -12.43
CA GLY A 60 -27.65 -14.43 -12.02
C GLY A 60 -28.13 -14.18 -10.58
N GLY A 61 -27.72 -13.07 -9.95
CA GLY A 61 -28.08 -12.74 -8.57
C GLY A 61 -26.94 -12.86 -7.56
N THR A 62 -25.74 -13.30 -7.96
CA THR A 62 -24.60 -13.42 -7.04
C THR A 62 -23.93 -12.07 -6.76
N PHE A 63 -24.07 -11.08 -7.65
CA PHE A 63 -23.45 -9.77 -7.49
C PHE A 63 -24.49 -8.66 -7.60
N PHE A 64 -24.79 -8.02 -6.47
CA PHE A 64 -25.73 -6.90 -6.39
C PHE A 64 -24.97 -5.58 -6.23
N VAL A 65 -25.14 -4.69 -7.19
CA VAL A 65 -24.62 -3.31 -7.12
C VAL A 65 -25.78 -2.35 -6.93
N ASP A 66 -26.01 -2.03 -5.66
CA ASP A 66 -26.92 -0.98 -5.21
C ASP A 66 -26.13 0.17 -4.55
N LYS A 67 -26.78 1.28 -4.24
CA LYS A 67 -26.19 2.47 -3.61
C LYS A 67 -25.39 2.14 -2.36
N VAL A 68 -25.85 1.18 -1.56
CA VAL A 68 -25.16 0.71 -0.36
C VAL A 68 -23.84 0.01 -0.71
N SER A 69 -23.84 -0.84 -1.74
CA SER A 69 -22.62 -1.53 -2.22
C SER A 69 -21.59 -0.52 -2.71
N VAL A 70 -22.01 0.47 -3.51
CA VAL A 70 -21.14 1.56 -3.97
C VAL A 70 -20.56 2.36 -2.81
N PHE A 71 -21.38 2.68 -1.80
CA PHE A 71 -20.93 3.39 -0.61
C PHE A 71 -19.87 2.60 0.18
N PHE A 72 -20.07 1.30 0.38
CA PHE A 72 -19.06 0.45 1.03
C PHE A 72 -17.75 0.40 0.23
N LYS A 73 -17.80 0.30 -1.10
CA LYS A 73 -16.60 0.36 -1.95
C LYS A 73 -15.84 1.66 -1.74
N MET A 74 -16.54 2.79 -1.65
CA MET A 74 -15.93 4.10 -1.37
C MET A 74 -15.24 4.15 0.01
N ILE A 75 -15.88 3.61 1.04
CA ILE A 75 -15.28 3.54 2.38
C ILE A 75 -14.03 2.66 2.37
N PHE A 76 -14.11 1.45 1.80
CA PHE A 76 -12.96 0.55 1.72
C PHE A 76 -11.80 1.17 0.95
N LEU A 77 -12.09 1.83 -0.17
CA LEU A 77 -11.08 2.50 -0.97
C LEU A 77 -10.44 3.67 -0.22
N GLY A 78 -11.25 4.46 0.51
CA GLY A 78 -10.75 5.53 1.38
C GLY A 78 -9.90 5.00 2.53
N ALA A 79 -10.31 3.91 3.17
CA ALA A 79 -9.55 3.26 4.23
C ALA A 79 -8.20 2.72 3.72
N ALA A 80 -8.19 2.10 2.53
CA ALA A 80 -6.96 1.63 1.89
C ALA A 80 -6.01 2.80 1.57
N PHE A 81 -6.55 3.92 1.07
CA PHE A 81 -5.76 5.14 0.82
C PHE A 81 -5.10 5.65 2.11
N PHE A 82 -5.89 5.80 3.19
CA PHE A 82 -5.38 6.27 4.48
C PHE A 82 -4.36 5.30 5.08
N ALA A 83 -4.58 3.99 4.97
CA ALA A 83 -3.64 2.98 5.43
C ALA A 83 -2.30 3.08 4.68
N ALA A 84 -2.34 3.20 3.35
CA ALA A 84 -1.14 3.38 2.53
C ALA A 84 -0.39 4.69 2.87
N ALA A 85 -1.13 5.79 3.04
CA ALA A 85 -0.56 7.07 3.45
C ALA A 85 0.12 6.98 4.83
N SER A 86 -0.57 6.41 5.83
CA SER A 86 -0.04 6.23 7.18
C SER A 86 1.22 5.34 7.22
N SER A 87 1.26 4.31 6.36
CA SER A 87 2.40 3.40 6.29
C SER A 87 3.71 4.11 5.92
N SER A 88 3.67 5.19 5.12
CA SER A 88 4.89 5.95 4.78
C SER A 88 5.51 6.64 6.00
N SER A 89 4.67 7.28 6.83
CA SER A 89 5.10 7.93 8.06
C SER A 89 5.69 6.93 9.06
N LEU A 90 5.08 5.75 9.18
CA LEU A 90 5.58 4.69 10.05
C LEU A 90 6.93 4.15 9.56
N MET A 91 7.08 3.96 8.24
CA MET A 91 8.31 3.45 7.65
C MET A 91 9.49 4.41 7.86
N GLU A 92 9.25 5.72 7.77
CA GLU A 92 10.27 6.75 8.04
C GLU A 92 10.69 6.78 9.52
N LYS A 93 9.72 6.65 10.45
CA LYS A 93 10.01 6.54 11.89
C LYS A 93 10.82 5.28 12.22
N LEU A 94 10.52 4.15 11.58
CA LEU A 94 11.27 2.91 11.78
C LEU A 94 12.69 3.00 11.21
N LYS A 95 12.84 3.54 10.01
CA LYS A 95 14.15 3.76 9.37
C LYS A 95 15.04 4.68 10.22
N SER A 96 14.50 5.76 10.77
CA SER A 96 15.25 6.68 11.63
C SER A 96 15.59 6.10 13.01
N ARG A 97 14.71 5.28 13.60
CA ARG A 97 14.99 4.59 14.87
C ARG A 97 16.08 3.54 14.72
N SER A 98 16.02 2.71 13.68
CA SER A 98 17.04 1.68 13.40
C SER A 98 18.43 2.31 13.20
N ARG A 99 18.51 3.44 12.47
CA ARG A 99 19.78 4.16 12.29
C ARG A 99 20.38 4.67 13.60
N ARG A 100 19.55 5.16 14.53
CA ARG A 100 20.03 5.65 15.84
C ARG A 100 20.57 4.54 16.73
N VAL A 101 19.92 3.36 16.74
CA VAL A 101 20.40 2.21 17.53
C VAL A 101 21.75 1.74 16.99
N LEU A 102 21.88 1.61 15.66
CA LEU A 102 23.14 1.20 15.03
C LEU A 102 24.30 2.14 15.40
N HIS A 103 24.09 3.46 15.39
CA HIS A 103 25.13 4.41 15.79
C HIS A 103 25.47 4.37 17.28
N ALA A 104 24.49 4.05 18.14
CA ALA A 104 24.74 3.88 19.57
C ALA A 104 25.59 2.64 19.85
N ASP A 105 25.30 1.53 19.16
CA ASP A 105 26.09 0.29 19.28
C ASP A 105 27.54 0.50 18.82
N PHE A 106 27.75 1.16 17.68
CA PHE A 106 29.10 1.51 17.21
C PHE A 106 29.86 2.46 18.14
N ALA A 107 29.15 3.35 18.85
CA ALA A 107 29.78 4.25 19.82
C ALA A 107 30.20 3.53 21.10
N LEU A 108 29.45 2.49 21.51
CA LEU A 108 29.79 1.65 22.67
C LEU A 108 30.94 0.69 22.35
N ASP A 109 30.93 0.10 21.16
CA ASP A 109 32.01 -0.78 20.67
C ASP A 109 33.36 -0.03 20.69
N ARG A 110 33.40 1.18 20.11
CA ARG A 110 34.61 2.02 20.11
C ARG A 110 35.06 2.49 21.49
N ARG A 111 34.19 2.48 22.50
CA ARG A 111 34.52 2.84 23.89
C ARG A 111 35.09 1.63 24.65
N ASN A 112 34.86 0.41 24.19
CA ASN A 112 35.37 -0.81 24.82
C ASN A 112 36.74 -1.23 24.24
N ASP A 113 37.11 -0.70 23.07
CA ASP A 113 38.41 -0.93 22.40
C ASP A 113 39.54 -0.03 22.91
N VAL A 114 39.32 0.85 23.91
CA VAL A 114 40.44 1.53 24.55
C VAL A 114 41.18 0.48 25.38
N PRO A 115 42.45 0.14 25.05
CA PRO A 115 43.22 -0.75 25.89
C PRO A 115 43.22 -0.14 27.28
N HIS A 116 42.79 -0.93 28.27
CA HIS A 116 43.12 -0.66 29.65
C HIS A 116 44.64 -0.58 29.66
N LEU A 117 45.16 0.64 29.57
CA LEU A 117 46.54 0.95 29.85
C LEU A 117 46.63 0.69 31.35
N ASP A 118 46.88 -0.58 31.64
CA ASP A 118 47.17 -1.10 32.94
C ASP A 118 48.27 -0.23 33.54
N GLN A 119 48.00 0.14 34.79
CA GLN A 119 48.70 1.05 35.67
C GLN A 119 50.20 0.78 35.79
#